data_AF-A0A2N2Z6T7-F1
#
_entry.id   AF-A0A2N2Z6T7-F1
#
_cell.length_a   1.000
_cell.length_b   1.000
_cell.length_c   1.000
_cell.angle_alpha   90.00
_cell.angle_beta   90.00
_cell.angle_gamma   90.00
#
_symmetry.space_group_name_H-M   'P 1'
#
loop_
_entity.id
_entity.type
_entity.pdbx_description
1 polymer ?
#
loop_
_entity_poly.entity_id
_entity_poly.type
_entity_poly.pdbx_seq_one_letter_code
_entity_poly.pdbx_strand_id
1 'polypeptide(L)'
;MLTALWCFAPAGLEAQTTKTKSSTTQKSQPKKSQPSKTTKPAPAAPVEEPLPPMDSLLSYSMEYTQNGTGYFYSRGRLFKNARQAGFDTLGNFAFVFEEKFKAYVNVNGKILGPYDFVNGKTEAEALPVFVAQGGKYAFTYHKLGKQYVNVNGKILGPYPAVGMKSLYITPGGNYAFTYLQSQTSRYVVINDKKFGPFPNESNMEVKVYDDGTYLYEYSDKNGEFMVNINGKDYRMEDVESYTAFPTTYFAFKQEGNWYVNNAGTIHGPYGEVILLNYNPSGAQASFKYRESGGPAWYLSDRGRIAGPYEKIELFGGNLFHKGVPVFKYFRKAGQREEQYVDIDGKVMGPYNYTKRLTLLDKDNFIFAYENKNRWYVNLRGEPIRGSFGLIDDVAIHPNGSFAYSHHDKLDVTQSKLVVNKKTTEFQDAFIDEIFLAADGSTLLFVSKEKFTYVSAFGKNVGPFSNLVYAYATDDAEYCLVSSDIRTKQRYVIINGQNFGQFDEASVPAIAKGGKYIFTGKNQGKFYLHINGEVKGPYDSIKNFIPTRDWKRGNLIMQ
;
A
#
# COMPACT_ATOMS: atom_id res chain seq x y z
N MET A 1 -30.13 52.74 -26.84
CA MET A 1 -29.53 53.39 -25.64
C MET A 1 -28.05 53.07 -25.67
N LEU A 2 -27.19 53.87 -26.32
CA LEU A 2 -26.40 55.00 -25.75
C LEU A 2 -25.81 54.63 -24.37
N THR A 3 -24.51 54.57 -24.09
CA THR A 3 -23.25 55.28 -24.51
C THR A 3 -22.05 54.39 -24.09
N ALA A 4 -20.97 54.11 -24.83
CA ALA A 4 -19.88 54.91 -25.43
C ALA A 4 -18.89 55.59 -24.44
N LEU A 5 -17.61 55.15 -24.45
CA LEU A 5 -16.31 55.89 -24.51
C LEU A 5 -15.17 54.84 -24.37
N TRP A 6 -14.27 54.51 -25.31
CA TRP A 6 -13.21 55.26 -26.05
C TRP A 6 -12.22 56.02 -25.13
N CYS A 7 -10.89 56.05 -25.31
CA CYS A 7 -9.91 55.28 -26.09
C CYS A 7 -8.50 55.93 -25.93
N PHE A 8 -7.44 55.14 -26.23
CA PHE A 8 -6.11 55.51 -26.79
C PHE A 8 -4.95 56.16 -25.98
N ALA A 9 -3.78 55.53 -26.23
CA ALA A 9 -2.35 55.88 -25.98
C ALA A 9 -1.85 56.96 -27.00
N PRO A 10 -0.55 57.17 -27.39
CA PRO A 10 0.75 56.54 -27.02
C PRO A 10 2.04 57.46 -27.01
N ALA A 11 3.20 56.81 -26.79
CA ALA A 11 4.54 56.99 -27.43
C ALA A 11 5.54 58.14 -27.08
N GLY A 12 6.85 57.80 -27.18
CA GLY A 12 8.03 58.69 -27.31
C GLY A 12 9.19 58.32 -26.35
N LEU A 13 10.18 57.48 -26.70
CA LEU A 13 11.45 57.73 -27.43
C LEU A 13 12.35 58.84 -26.87
N GLU A 14 13.53 58.50 -26.33
CA GLU A 14 14.89 58.87 -26.84
C GLU A 14 16.00 58.76 -25.78
N ALA A 15 17.18 58.39 -26.27
CA ALA A 15 18.45 58.24 -25.58
C ALA A 15 19.22 59.57 -25.53
N GLN A 16 20.18 59.72 -24.59
CA GLN A 16 21.57 60.13 -24.89
C GLN A 16 22.47 60.35 -23.64
N THR A 17 23.56 59.57 -23.60
CA THR A 17 24.99 59.93 -23.46
C THR A 17 25.53 60.89 -22.38
N THR A 18 26.60 60.37 -21.74
CA THR A 18 27.88 61.05 -21.35
C THR A 18 27.84 62.01 -20.14
N LYS A 19 28.84 62.14 -19.26
CA LYS A 19 30.30 62.23 -19.47
C LYS A 19 31.04 62.13 -18.11
N THR A 20 32.29 61.72 -18.22
CA THR A 20 33.43 61.61 -17.29
C THR A 20 33.89 62.90 -16.60
N LYS A 21 34.57 62.77 -15.44
CA LYS A 21 35.80 63.47 -14.95
C LYS A 21 36.05 63.06 -13.48
N SER A 22 37.10 62.32 -13.08
CA SER A 22 38.57 62.51 -13.05
C SER A 22 39.13 63.36 -11.90
N SER A 23 40.13 62.77 -11.21
CA SER A 23 41.19 63.34 -10.35
C SER A 23 40.76 64.01 -9.03
N THR A 24 41.44 63.84 -7.88
CA THR A 24 42.89 63.99 -7.71
C THR A 24 43.39 63.34 -6.41
N THR A 25 44.62 62.88 -6.46
CA THR A 25 45.48 62.28 -5.43
C THR A 25 45.92 63.27 -4.35
N GLN A 26 46.04 62.83 -3.10
CA GLN A 26 47.05 63.35 -2.15
C GLN A 26 47.58 62.24 -1.24
N LYS A 27 48.91 62.13 -1.18
CA LYS A 27 49.70 61.25 -0.30
C LYS A 27 50.02 61.99 1.00
N SER A 28 49.98 61.28 2.13
CA SER A 28 50.81 61.56 3.32
C SER A 28 51.11 60.25 4.08
N GLN A 29 52.40 59.97 4.32
CA GLN A 29 52.91 58.86 5.15
C GLN A 29 52.88 59.23 6.67
N PRO A 30 53.44 58.43 7.61
CA PRO A 30 52.78 57.33 8.29
C PRO A 30 52.73 57.52 9.83
N LYS A 31 51.72 56.96 10.51
CA LYS A 31 51.77 56.74 11.98
C LYS A 31 51.77 55.23 12.26
N LYS A 32 52.82 54.76 12.95
CA LYS A 32 52.90 53.41 13.51
C LYS A 32 52.00 53.31 14.75
N SER A 33 51.11 52.32 14.80
CA SER A 33 50.57 51.80 16.06
C SER A 33 50.05 50.35 15.90
N GLN A 34 50.74 49.44 16.59
CA GLN A 34 50.35 48.11 17.12
C GLN A 34 49.79 47.01 16.19
N PRO A 35 50.23 45.74 16.37
CA PRO A 35 49.72 44.60 15.61
C PRO A 35 48.33 44.19 16.15
N SER A 36 47.29 44.40 15.36
CA SER A 36 45.98 43.77 15.57
C SER A 36 46.09 42.28 15.21
N LYS A 37 45.77 41.40 16.16
CA LYS A 37 45.54 39.98 15.88
C LYS A 37 44.41 39.85 14.85
N THR A 38 44.76 39.50 13.62
CA THR A 38 43.79 39.07 12.61
C THR A 38 43.26 37.70 12.99
N THR A 39 42.08 37.65 13.59
CA THR A 39 41.24 36.45 13.62
C THR A 39 40.86 36.14 12.18
N LYS A 40 41.36 35.01 11.66
CA LYS A 40 40.89 34.43 10.39
C LYS A 40 39.37 34.21 10.51
N PRO A 41 38.54 34.67 9.55
CA PRO A 41 37.14 34.28 9.52
C PRO A 41 37.05 32.76 9.47
N ALA A 42 36.16 32.17 10.26
CA ALA A 42 35.83 30.76 10.14
C ALA A 42 35.41 30.48 8.68
N PRO A 43 35.80 29.33 8.09
CA PRO A 43 35.36 28.97 6.75
C PRO A 43 33.83 29.01 6.72
N ALA A 44 33.27 29.67 5.71
CA ALA A 44 31.83 29.57 5.44
C ALA A 44 31.46 28.08 5.35
N ALA A 45 30.33 27.71 5.94
CA ALA A 45 29.78 26.37 5.82
C ALA A 45 29.76 25.97 4.33
N PRO A 46 30.15 24.74 3.97
CA PRO A 46 30.08 24.28 2.59
C PRO A 46 28.68 24.56 2.06
N VAL A 47 28.59 25.28 0.95
CA VAL A 47 27.32 25.42 0.22
C VAL A 47 26.98 24.02 -0.26
N GLU A 48 25.94 23.45 0.33
CA GLU A 48 25.45 22.11 0.04
C GLU A 48 24.98 22.10 -1.42
N GLU A 49 25.73 21.42 -2.30
CA GLU A 49 25.35 21.30 -3.70
C GLU A 49 23.95 20.64 -3.77
N PRO A 50 22.98 21.25 -4.50
CA PRO A 50 21.67 20.67 -4.62
C PRO A 50 21.79 19.33 -5.33
N LEU A 51 21.25 18.28 -4.70
CA LEU A 51 21.29 16.93 -5.26
C LEU A 51 20.52 16.88 -6.61
N PRO A 52 20.98 16.10 -7.62
CA PRO A 52 20.39 16.06 -8.98
C PRO A 52 18.94 15.54 -9.00
N PRO A 53 18.10 15.73 -10.03
CA PRO A 53 16.68 15.32 -9.96
C PRO A 53 16.47 13.82 -9.66
N MET A 54 15.49 13.50 -8.80
CA MET A 54 15.21 12.14 -8.28
C MET A 54 14.32 11.27 -9.17
N ASP A 55 13.71 11.82 -10.22
CA ASP A 55 12.68 11.10 -10.99
C ASP A 55 13.24 10.53 -12.28
N SER A 56 13.88 9.36 -12.15
CA SER A 56 14.15 8.50 -13.32
C SER A 56 12.96 7.57 -13.55
N LEU A 57 12.46 7.56 -14.79
CA LEU A 57 11.52 6.56 -15.26
C LEU A 57 12.17 5.17 -15.16
N LEU A 58 11.42 4.17 -14.71
CA LEU A 58 11.79 2.77 -14.51
C LEU A 58 12.97 2.60 -13.57
N SER A 59 12.87 3.25 -12.42
CA SER A 59 13.92 3.29 -11.40
C SER A 59 13.56 2.45 -10.17
N TYR A 60 14.43 2.47 -9.17
CA TYR A 60 14.25 1.71 -7.94
C TYR A 60 15.05 2.30 -6.78
N SER A 61 14.69 1.91 -5.56
CA SER A 61 15.49 2.11 -4.36
C SER A 61 15.73 0.78 -3.67
N MET A 62 16.91 0.61 -3.07
CA MET A 62 17.27 -0.56 -2.28
C MET A 62 18.41 -0.26 -1.32
N GLU A 63 18.42 -0.93 -0.18
CA GLU A 63 19.58 -1.05 0.69
C GLU A 63 20.22 -2.42 0.45
N TYR A 64 21.56 -2.48 0.35
CA TYR A 64 22.25 -3.75 0.16
C TYR A 64 23.62 -3.75 0.83
N THR A 65 24.11 -4.94 1.18
CA THR A 65 25.46 -5.13 1.72
C THR A 65 26.31 -5.85 0.69
N GLN A 66 27.54 -5.40 0.49
CA GLN A 66 28.53 -6.07 -0.35
C GLN A 66 29.89 -6.02 0.31
N ASN A 67 30.49 -7.19 0.56
CA ASN A 67 31.77 -7.35 1.23
C ASN A 67 31.79 -6.64 2.60
N GLY A 68 30.71 -6.77 3.36
CA GLY A 68 30.54 -6.13 4.67
C GLY A 68 30.31 -4.61 4.64
N THR A 69 30.28 -3.99 3.46
CA THR A 69 29.96 -2.55 3.32
C THR A 69 28.48 -2.37 2.98
N GLY A 70 27.79 -1.51 3.74
CA GLY A 70 26.41 -1.11 3.46
C GLY A 70 26.32 -0.04 2.37
N TYR A 71 25.36 -0.19 1.48
CA TYR A 71 25.05 0.73 0.40
C TYR A 71 23.56 1.04 0.38
N PHE A 72 23.23 2.28 0.07
CA PHE A 72 21.88 2.69 -0.27
C PHE A 72 21.87 3.20 -1.70
N TYR A 73 21.11 2.55 -2.57
CA TYR A 73 20.83 3.03 -3.90
C TYR A 73 19.44 3.64 -3.91
N SER A 74 19.32 4.88 -4.37
CA SER A 74 18.02 5.51 -4.57
C SER A 74 18.00 6.28 -5.87
N ARG A 75 17.17 5.79 -6.78
CA ARG A 75 16.78 6.46 -8.03
C ARG A 75 17.94 7.03 -8.85
N GLY A 76 19.02 6.25 -9.02
CA GLY A 76 20.20 6.66 -9.77
C GLY A 76 21.37 7.13 -8.93
N ARG A 77 21.19 7.32 -7.62
CA ARG A 77 22.25 7.74 -6.70
C ARG A 77 22.71 6.57 -5.83
N LEU A 78 24.01 6.47 -5.62
CA LEU A 78 24.62 5.46 -4.76
C LEU A 78 25.30 6.13 -3.57
N PHE A 79 24.90 5.72 -2.37
CA PHE A 79 25.49 6.15 -1.11
C PHE A 79 26.24 4.97 -0.49
N LYS A 80 27.54 5.15 -0.24
CA LYS A 80 28.41 4.17 0.41
C LYS A 80 28.42 4.40 1.92
N ASN A 81 28.59 3.33 2.70
CA ASN A 81 28.51 3.35 4.17
C ASN A 81 27.15 3.85 4.67
N ALA A 82 26.10 3.62 3.89
CA ALA A 82 24.73 3.98 4.19
C ALA A 82 23.96 2.73 4.63
N ARG A 83 23.29 2.82 5.77
CA ARG A 83 22.50 1.74 6.37
C ARG A 83 21.22 2.28 7.00
N GLN A 84 20.29 1.39 7.33
CA GLN A 84 19.05 1.75 8.03
C GLN A 84 18.24 2.79 7.23
N ALA A 85 18.18 2.58 5.91
CA ALA A 85 17.58 3.54 5.00
C ALA A 85 16.05 3.48 5.08
N GLY A 86 15.43 4.64 5.25
CA GLY A 86 13.99 4.83 5.03
C GLY A 86 13.77 5.76 3.85
N PHE A 87 12.71 5.52 3.10
CA PHE A 87 12.37 6.35 1.95
C PHE A 87 10.90 6.21 1.57
N ASP A 88 10.34 7.22 0.90
CA ASP A 88 8.95 7.25 0.46
C ASP A 88 8.80 7.01 -1.05
N THR A 89 7.55 6.96 -1.50
CA THR A 89 7.23 6.77 -2.93
C THR A 89 7.45 8.03 -3.78
N LEU A 90 7.75 9.18 -3.19
CA LEU A 90 8.09 10.43 -3.88
C LEU A 90 9.62 10.61 -4.02
N GLY A 91 10.41 9.71 -3.43
CA GLY A 91 11.86 9.76 -3.49
C GLY A 91 12.47 10.54 -2.33
N ASN A 92 11.74 10.87 -1.28
CA ASN A 92 12.39 11.34 -0.06
C ASN A 92 13.11 10.16 0.59
N PHE A 93 14.30 10.40 1.12
CA PHE A 93 15.09 9.36 1.78
C PHE A 93 15.82 9.89 3.00
N ALA A 94 16.14 8.96 3.89
CA ALA A 94 17.09 9.16 4.95
C ALA A 94 17.88 7.88 5.20
N PHE A 95 19.13 8.01 5.62
CA PHE A 95 19.97 6.87 6.00
C PHE A 95 20.95 7.28 7.10
N VAL A 96 21.44 6.27 7.81
CA VAL A 96 22.48 6.44 8.84
C VAL A 96 23.83 6.10 8.23
N PHE A 97 24.85 6.91 8.55
CA PHE A 97 26.24 6.62 8.25
C PHE A 97 27.13 6.93 9.46
N GLU A 98 28.34 6.37 9.49
CA GLU A 98 29.30 6.61 10.57
C GLU A 98 30.57 7.27 10.04
N GLU A 99 31.05 8.26 10.78
CA GLU A 99 32.37 8.88 10.56
C GLU A 99 33.04 9.08 11.93
N LYS A 100 34.31 8.65 12.06
CA LYS A 100 35.10 8.80 13.30
C LYS A 100 34.36 8.31 14.55
N PHE A 101 33.73 7.14 14.47
CA PHE A 101 32.95 6.51 15.56
C PHE A 101 31.76 7.33 16.05
N LYS A 102 31.25 8.23 15.22
CA LYS A 102 29.99 8.96 15.45
C LYS A 102 29.00 8.65 14.36
N ALA A 103 27.75 8.50 14.74
CA ALA A 103 26.64 8.31 13.82
C ALA A 103 26.11 9.66 13.32
N TYR A 104 25.70 9.69 12.06
CA TYR A 104 25.07 10.80 11.39
C TYR A 104 23.83 10.31 10.64
N VAL A 105 22.86 11.19 10.48
CA VAL A 105 21.67 10.93 9.65
C VAL A 105 21.74 11.86 8.44
N ASN A 106 21.77 11.30 7.24
CA ASN A 106 21.52 12.06 6.03
C ASN A 106 20.01 12.06 5.78
N VAL A 107 19.40 13.23 5.62
CA VAL A 107 18.00 13.38 5.21
C VAL A 107 17.96 14.23 3.96
N ASN A 108 17.65 13.63 2.81
CA ASN A 108 17.60 14.32 1.52
C ASN A 108 18.84 15.19 1.23
N GLY A 109 20.04 14.73 1.61
CA GLY A 109 21.30 15.48 1.49
C GLY A 109 21.77 16.12 2.77
N LYS A 110 20.85 16.63 3.60
CA LYS A 110 21.16 17.33 4.84
C LYS A 110 21.74 16.39 5.89
N ILE A 111 22.93 16.72 6.38
CA ILE A 111 23.61 15.93 7.42
C ILE A 111 23.21 16.43 8.82
N LEU A 112 22.72 15.51 9.66
CA LEU A 112 22.38 15.72 11.06
C LEU A 112 23.31 14.89 11.96
N GLY A 113 23.84 15.48 13.02
CA GLY A 113 24.79 14.84 13.93
C GLY A 113 25.90 15.78 14.38
N PRO A 114 26.98 15.28 15.01
CA PRO A 114 27.23 13.87 15.36
C PRO A 114 26.37 13.37 16.52
N TYR A 115 26.09 12.07 16.52
CA TYR A 115 25.43 11.32 17.59
C TYR A 115 26.29 10.15 18.06
N ASP A 116 26.04 9.68 19.28
CA ASP A 116 26.69 8.46 19.79
C ASP A 116 26.14 7.23 19.06
N PHE A 117 24.80 7.14 18.96
CA PHE A 117 24.10 6.10 18.20
C PHE A 117 22.79 6.66 17.64
N VAL A 118 22.30 6.10 16.53
CA VAL A 118 20.99 6.41 15.93
C VAL A 118 20.19 5.13 15.82
N ASN A 119 18.91 5.18 16.23
CA ASN A 119 17.95 4.10 16.10
C ASN A 119 18.42 2.73 16.61
N GLY A 120 19.30 2.67 17.60
CA GLY A 120 19.79 1.43 18.22
C GLY A 120 21.26 1.57 18.61
N LYS A 121 21.71 0.84 19.63
CA LYS A 121 23.13 0.89 20.05
C LYS A 121 23.99 -0.09 19.25
N THR A 122 23.38 -1.18 18.79
CA THR A 122 24.02 -2.23 17.99
C THR A 122 23.34 -2.37 16.64
N GLU A 123 24.02 -2.99 15.68
CA GLU A 123 23.45 -3.27 14.37
C GLU A 123 22.20 -4.18 14.46
N ALA A 124 22.18 -5.11 15.42
CA ALA A 124 21.06 -6.03 15.64
C ALA A 124 19.81 -5.33 16.19
N GLU A 125 19.98 -4.23 16.92
CA GLU A 125 18.88 -3.42 17.47
C GLU A 125 18.38 -2.35 16.49
N ALA A 126 19.14 -2.10 15.42
CA ALA A 126 18.99 -0.86 14.69
C ALA A 126 17.79 -0.83 13.76
N LEU A 127 16.98 0.23 13.85
CA LEU A 127 15.80 0.44 13.02
C LEU A 127 16.05 1.46 11.89
N PRO A 128 15.41 1.32 10.72
CA PRO A 128 15.42 2.34 9.68
C PRO A 128 15.00 3.72 10.20
N VAL A 129 15.53 4.78 9.60
CA VAL A 129 14.99 6.13 9.81
C VAL A 129 13.57 6.16 9.27
N PHE A 130 12.60 6.64 10.05
CA PHE A 130 11.23 6.76 9.55
C PHE A 130 11.17 7.91 8.55
N VAL A 131 10.65 7.63 7.36
CA VAL A 131 10.37 8.64 6.32
C VAL A 131 8.94 8.44 5.84
N ALA A 132 8.07 9.40 6.14
CA ALA A 132 6.71 9.44 5.64
C ALA A 132 6.64 10.21 4.32
N GLN A 133 5.52 10.06 3.60
CA GLN A 133 5.30 10.73 2.33
C GLN A 133 5.46 12.25 2.46
N GLY A 134 6.19 12.85 1.52
CA GLY A 134 6.49 14.29 1.55
C GLY A 134 7.74 14.63 2.36
N GLY A 135 8.54 13.62 2.71
CA GLY A 135 9.85 13.81 3.34
C GLY A 135 9.80 14.17 4.81
N LYS A 136 8.69 13.92 5.49
CA LYS A 136 8.64 13.99 6.95
C LYS A 136 9.45 12.84 7.52
N TYR A 137 10.23 13.10 8.55
CA TYR A 137 11.13 12.11 9.12
C TYR A 137 11.14 12.12 10.65
N ALA A 138 11.42 10.94 11.21
CA ALA A 138 11.65 10.78 12.63
C ALA A 138 12.71 9.72 12.92
N PHE A 139 13.51 9.95 13.95
CA PHE A 139 14.46 8.96 14.46
C PHE A 139 14.77 9.21 15.94
N THR A 140 15.26 8.17 16.60
CA THR A 140 15.81 8.26 17.95
C THR A 140 17.32 8.35 17.88
N TYR A 141 17.94 9.04 18.83
CA TYR A 141 19.40 9.12 18.91
C TYR A 141 19.89 9.25 20.35
N HIS A 142 21.14 8.86 20.56
CA HIS A 142 21.87 9.09 21.81
C HIS A 142 22.88 10.21 21.64
N LYS A 143 22.94 11.10 22.63
CA LYS A 143 23.95 12.15 22.72
C LYS A 143 24.34 12.37 24.18
N LEU A 144 25.62 12.20 24.48
CA LEU A 144 26.17 12.34 25.84
C LEU A 144 25.46 11.41 26.84
N GLY A 145 25.21 10.16 26.42
CA GLY A 145 24.56 9.14 27.26
C GLY A 145 23.05 9.32 27.49
N LYS A 146 22.43 10.35 26.90
CA LYS A 146 20.98 10.61 26.99
C LYS A 146 20.30 10.29 25.66
N GLN A 147 19.08 9.75 25.72
CA GLN A 147 18.29 9.41 24.55
C GLN A 147 17.30 10.53 24.20
N TYR A 148 17.14 10.82 22.91
CA TYR A 148 16.27 11.86 22.37
C TYR A 148 15.51 11.33 21.16
N VAL A 149 14.46 12.05 20.78
CA VAL A 149 13.74 11.86 19.52
C VAL A 149 13.89 13.11 18.66
N ASN A 150 14.25 12.94 17.40
CA ASN A 150 14.18 13.99 16.38
C ASN A 150 12.91 13.77 15.54
N VAL A 151 12.06 14.78 15.45
CA VAL A 151 10.87 14.78 14.57
C VAL A 151 10.96 16.01 13.68
N ASN A 152 11.23 15.84 12.39
CA ASN A 152 11.39 16.95 11.44
C ASN A 152 12.34 18.07 11.92
N GLY A 153 13.41 17.72 12.64
CA GLY A 153 14.38 18.67 13.20
C GLY A 153 14.05 19.17 14.60
N LYS A 154 12.82 18.97 15.09
CA LYS A 154 12.44 19.25 16.48
C LYS A 154 13.06 18.20 17.40
N ILE A 155 13.71 18.66 18.47
CA ILE A 155 14.35 17.80 19.46
C ILE A 155 13.40 17.61 20.64
N LEU A 156 13.09 16.35 20.96
CA LEU A 156 12.30 15.93 22.10
C LEU A 156 13.15 15.11 23.06
N GLY A 157 12.97 15.35 24.36
CA GLY A 157 13.74 14.70 25.43
C GLY A 157 14.70 15.66 26.14
N PRO A 158 15.62 15.14 26.97
CA PRO A 158 16.01 13.74 27.06
C PRO A 158 14.93 12.83 27.68
N TYR A 159 14.88 11.58 27.23
CA TYR A 159 14.05 10.52 27.82
C TYR A 159 14.94 9.41 28.41
N PRO A 160 14.51 8.72 29.48
CA PRO A 160 15.30 7.62 30.04
C PRO A 160 15.43 6.43 29.10
N ALA A 161 14.32 5.98 28.49
CA ALA A 161 14.31 4.93 27.49
C ALA A 161 13.12 5.07 26.53
N VAL A 162 13.37 5.44 25.28
CA VAL A 162 12.34 5.55 24.23
C VAL A 162 12.04 4.18 23.65
N GLY A 163 10.75 3.85 23.52
CA GLY A 163 10.28 2.68 22.78
C GLY A 163 10.44 2.89 21.28
N MET A 164 11.63 2.59 20.75
CA MET A 164 11.98 2.90 19.35
C MET A 164 11.02 2.31 18.31
N LYS A 165 10.45 1.12 18.58
CA LYS A 165 9.45 0.47 17.71
C LYS A 165 8.10 1.19 17.68
N SER A 166 7.82 2.03 18.68
CA SER A 166 6.58 2.81 18.77
C SER A 166 6.68 4.19 18.10
N LEU A 167 7.87 4.58 17.62
CA LEU A 167 8.05 5.86 16.95
C LEU A 167 7.34 5.84 15.61
N TYR A 168 6.46 6.81 15.40
CA TYR A 168 5.68 6.95 14.18
C TYR A 168 5.53 8.42 13.80
N ILE A 169 5.47 8.70 12.50
CA ILE A 169 5.20 10.03 11.94
C ILE A 169 4.31 9.90 10.70
N THR A 170 3.32 10.77 10.59
CA THR A 170 2.39 10.82 9.45
C THR A 170 2.90 11.76 8.34
N PRO A 171 2.36 11.68 7.11
CA PRO A 171 2.67 12.64 6.03
C PRO A 171 2.42 14.12 6.39
N GLY A 172 1.38 14.41 7.16
CA GLY A 172 1.05 15.72 7.72
C GLY A 172 1.98 16.15 8.86
N GLY A 173 2.77 15.22 9.42
CA GLY A 173 3.77 15.50 10.46
C GLY A 173 3.29 15.27 11.88
N ASN A 174 2.10 14.67 12.08
CA ASN A 174 1.69 14.20 13.40
C ASN A 174 2.58 13.03 13.81
N TYR A 175 2.94 12.95 15.08
CA TYR A 175 3.87 11.94 15.58
C TYR A 175 3.45 11.36 16.91
N ALA A 176 3.84 10.11 17.13
CA ALA A 176 3.65 9.43 18.39
C ALA A 176 4.85 8.54 18.73
N PHE A 177 5.07 8.32 20.03
CA PHE A 177 5.99 7.33 20.56
C PHE A 177 5.72 7.08 22.03
N THR A 178 6.27 6.00 22.57
CA THR A 178 6.25 5.69 24.00
C THR A 178 7.64 5.82 24.60
N TYR A 179 7.71 6.04 25.91
CA TYR A 179 8.96 5.94 26.65
C TYR A 179 8.74 5.38 28.05
N LEU A 180 9.73 4.65 28.56
CA LEU A 180 9.77 4.25 29.97
C LEU A 180 10.45 5.34 30.78
N GLN A 181 9.74 5.84 31.81
CA GLN A 181 10.28 6.75 32.80
C GLN A 181 10.99 5.98 33.93
N SER A 182 10.50 4.78 34.25
CA SER A 182 11.05 3.82 35.20
C SER A 182 10.77 2.40 34.69
N GLN A 183 11.24 1.36 35.39
CA GLN A 183 10.97 -0.04 35.02
C GLN A 183 9.47 -0.38 34.97
N THR A 184 8.63 0.40 35.65
CA THR A 184 7.20 0.12 35.80
C THR A 184 6.32 1.24 35.28
N SER A 185 6.86 2.34 34.76
CA SER A 185 6.04 3.50 34.34
C SER A 185 6.32 3.87 32.90
N ARG A 186 5.37 3.55 32.02
CA ARG A 186 5.39 3.96 30.61
C ARG A 186 4.54 5.20 30.39
N TYR A 187 4.94 6.02 29.44
CA TYR A 187 4.18 7.15 28.96
C TYR A 187 4.02 7.08 27.45
N VAL A 188 2.92 7.63 26.98
CA VAL A 188 2.64 7.84 25.55
C VAL A 188 2.80 9.33 25.26
N VAL A 189 3.46 9.66 24.16
CA VAL A 189 3.58 11.02 23.62
C VAL A 189 2.90 11.05 22.27
N ILE A 190 1.95 11.96 22.07
CA ILE A 190 1.27 12.23 20.80
C ILE A 190 1.25 13.75 20.60
N ASN A 191 1.92 14.26 19.56
CA ASN A 191 1.96 15.70 19.25
C ASN A 191 2.19 16.60 20.48
N ASP A 192 3.26 16.32 21.25
CA ASP A 192 3.61 16.98 22.53
C ASP A 192 2.72 16.67 23.75
N LYS A 193 1.53 16.11 23.55
CA LYS A 193 0.67 15.68 24.67
C LYS A 193 1.24 14.39 25.26
N LYS A 194 1.24 14.33 26.59
CA LYS A 194 1.75 13.21 27.37
C LYS A 194 0.59 12.52 28.10
N PHE A 195 0.49 11.21 27.93
CA PHE A 195 -0.50 10.35 28.59
C PHE A 195 0.21 9.30 29.46
N GLY A 196 -0.44 8.92 30.56
CA GLY A 196 0.11 8.02 31.58
C GLY A 196 0.40 8.75 32.91
N PRO A 197 1.10 8.10 33.86
CA PRO A 197 1.84 6.84 33.70
C PRO A 197 0.93 5.62 33.54
N PHE A 198 1.35 4.68 32.70
CA PHE A 198 0.76 3.35 32.57
C PHE A 198 1.65 2.33 33.30
N PRO A 199 1.15 1.72 34.38
CA PRO A 199 1.94 0.83 35.21
C PRO A 199 2.20 -0.53 34.53
N ASN A 200 3.41 -1.07 34.70
CA ASN A 200 3.81 -2.42 34.26
C ASN A 200 3.65 -2.72 32.76
N GLU A 201 3.55 -1.67 31.94
CA GLU A 201 3.39 -1.82 30.50
C GLU A 201 4.71 -2.06 29.77
N SER A 202 4.85 -3.27 29.20
CA SER A 202 6.06 -3.66 28.46
C SER A 202 6.00 -3.31 26.98
N ASN A 203 4.79 -3.33 26.38
CA ASN A 203 4.60 -3.10 24.96
C ASN A 203 3.23 -2.46 24.69
N MET A 204 3.20 -1.13 24.59
CA MET A 204 1.99 -0.39 24.22
C MET A 204 2.02 -0.05 22.74
N GLU A 205 0.97 -0.41 22.01
CA GLU A 205 0.73 0.12 20.67
C GLU A 205 0.23 1.58 20.78
N VAL A 206 0.75 2.44 19.91
CA VAL A 206 0.30 3.84 19.78
C VAL A 206 0.29 4.21 18.31
N LYS A 207 -0.78 4.88 17.88
CA LYS A 207 -0.93 5.42 16.53
C LYS A 207 -1.54 6.82 16.58
N VAL A 208 -1.12 7.64 15.62
CA VAL A 208 -1.70 8.96 15.35
C VAL A 208 -1.89 9.10 13.84
N TYR A 209 -2.93 9.83 13.43
CA TYR A 209 -3.31 10.01 12.03
C TYR A 209 -3.18 11.47 11.61
N ASP A 210 -3.23 11.75 10.30
CA ASP A 210 -3.06 13.12 9.75
C ASP A 210 -4.14 14.10 10.21
N ASP A 211 -5.35 13.61 10.47
CA ASP A 211 -6.45 14.39 11.04
C ASP A 211 -6.29 14.69 12.54
N GLY A 212 -5.22 14.18 13.16
CA GLY A 212 -4.92 14.36 14.58
C GLY A 212 -5.65 13.37 15.50
N THR A 213 -6.46 12.47 14.95
CA THR A 213 -7.03 11.35 15.71
C THR A 213 -5.92 10.40 16.14
N TYR A 214 -6.15 9.66 17.22
CA TYR A 214 -5.15 8.79 17.81
C TYR A 214 -5.78 7.63 18.58
N LEU A 215 -4.97 6.59 18.77
CA LEU A 215 -5.25 5.52 19.72
C LEU A 215 -3.99 5.09 20.45
N TYR A 216 -4.19 4.52 21.64
CA TYR A 216 -3.16 3.75 22.33
C TYR A 216 -3.78 2.63 23.18
N GLU A 217 -3.07 1.52 23.28
CA GLU A 217 -3.48 0.35 24.06
C GLU A 217 -2.75 0.33 25.41
N TYR A 218 -3.45 -0.04 26.48
CA TYR A 218 -2.89 -0.13 27.84
C TYR A 218 -3.68 -1.12 28.70
N SER A 219 -3.09 -1.61 29.79
CA SER A 219 -3.81 -2.33 30.85
C SER A 219 -4.22 -1.37 31.95
N ASP A 220 -5.48 -1.45 32.39
CA ASP A 220 -5.96 -0.66 33.51
C ASP A 220 -5.39 -1.15 34.86
N LYS A 221 -5.80 -0.52 35.96
CA LYS A 221 -5.36 -0.89 37.32
C LYS A 221 -5.75 -2.31 37.76
N ASN A 222 -6.72 -2.92 37.08
CA ASN A 222 -7.21 -4.27 37.35
C ASN A 222 -6.56 -5.31 36.40
N GLY A 223 -5.74 -4.86 35.45
CA GLY A 223 -5.14 -5.71 34.42
C GLY A 223 -6.08 -5.98 33.24
N GLU A 224 -7.18 -5.24 33.10
CA GLU A 224 -8.03 -5.33 31.91
C GLU A 224 -7.36 -4.62 30.74
N PHE A 225 -7.37 -5.26 29.56
CA PHE A 225 -6.82 -4.67 28.34
C PHE A 225 -7.78 -3.63 27.77
N MET A 226 -7.27 -2.41 27.64
CA MET A 226 -8.01 -1.22 27.23
C MET A 226 -7.42 -0.64 25.94
N VAL A 227 -8.27 0.04 25.19
CA VAL A 227 -7.86 0.93 24.10
C VAL A 227 -8.47 2.31 24.35
N ASN A 228 -7.62 3.34 24.33
CA ASN A 228 -8.07 4.71 24.26
C ASN A 228 -8.21 5.10 22.80
N ILE A 229 -9.40 5.55 22.38
CA ILE A 229 -9.64 6.09 21.04
C ILE A 229 -10.09 7.54 21.22
N ASN A 230 -9.27 8.48 20.75
CA ASN A 230 -9.53 9.93 20.81
C ASN A 230 -9.94 10.45 22.21
N GLY A 231 -9.35 9.89 23.27
CA GLY A 231 -9.61 10.31 24.64
C GLY A 231 -10.73 9.55 25.37
N LYS A 232 -11.42 8.61 24.71
CA LYS A 232 -12.39 7.71 25.36
C LYS A 232 -11.80 6.30 25.50
N ASP A 233 -11.92 5.74 26.69
CA ASP A 233 -11.43 4.39 27.00
C ASP A 233 -12.51 3.33 26.73
N TYR A 234 -12.08 2.22 26.18
CA TYR A 234 -12.91 1.05 25.88
C TYR A 234 -12.18 -0.23 26.29
N ARG A 235 -12.92 -1.25 26.73
CA ARG A 235 -12.36 -2.61 26.83
C ARG A 235 -12.03 -3.08 25.42
N MET A 236 -10.87 -3.70 25.23
CA MET A 236 -10.43 -4.14 23.91
C MET A 236 -11.41 -5.14 23.28
N GLU A 237 -12.04 -6.01 24.08
CA GLU A 237 -13.05 -6.97 23.63
C GLU A 237 -14.40 -6.35 23.24
N ASP A 238 -14.64 -5.10 23.65
CA ASP A 238 -15.86 -4.35 23.35
C ASP A 238 -15.67 -3.39 22.19
N VAL A 239 -14.61 -3.56 21.38
CA VAL A 239 -14.31 -2.72 20.20
C VAL A 239 -13.91 -3.58 19.01
N GLU A 240 -14.52 -3.31 17.87
CA GLU A 240 -14.07 -3.79 16.57
C GLU A 240 -13.79 -2.60 15.67
N SER A 241 -12.70 -2.60 14.90
CA SER A 241 -12.32 -1.44 14.10
C SER A 241 -11.77 -1.80 12.73
N TYR A 242 -11.85 -0.86 11.79
CA TYR A 242 -11.14 -1.00 10.51
C TYR A 242 -9.67 -0.70 10.72
N THR A 243 -8.79 -1.66 10.40
CA THR A 243 -7.33 -1.52 10.57
C THR A 243 -6.73 -0.27 9.94
N ALA A 244 -7.28 0.19 8.81
CA ALA A 244 -6.83 1.40 8.11
C ALA A 244 -7.22 2.71 8.82
N PHE A 245 -8.37 2.73 9.50
CA PHE A 245 -8.98 3.94 10.10
C PHE A 245 -9.62 3.62 11.46
N PRO A 246 -8.88 3.04 12.40
CA PRO A 246 -9.45 2.46 13.62
C PRO A 246 -10.01 3.50 14.59
N THR A 247 -9.65 4.77 14.42
CA THR A 247 -10.13 5.90 15.23
C THR A 247 -11.36 6.58 14.65
N THR A 248 -11.65 6.34 13.37
CA THR A 248 -12.71 7.01 12.60
C THR A 248 -13.91 6.09 12.38
N TYR A 249 -13.65 4.82 12.11
CA TYR A 249 -14.67 3.82 11.81
C TYR A 249 -14.45 2.60 12.71
N PHE A 250 -15.28 2.49 13.75
CA PHE A 250 -15.23 1.39 14.70
C PHE A 250 -16.60 1.12 15.29
N ALA A 251 -16.85 -0.14 15.63
CA ALA A 251 -17.97 -0.55 16.44
C ALA A 251 -17.52 -0.66 17.90
N PHE A 252 -18.39 -0.30 18.83
CA PHE A 252 -18.12 -0.46 20.26
C PHE A 252 -19.37 -0.93 21.01
N LYS A 253 -19.17 -1.66 22.09
CA LYS A 253 -20.24 -2.14 22.96
C LYS A 253 -20.42 -1.19 24.15
N GLN A 254 -21.68 -0.86 24.44
CA GLN A 254 -22.06 -0.08 25.61
C GLN A 254 -23.40 -0.60 26.14
N GLU A 255 -23.47 -0.90 27.44
CA GLU A 255 -24.70 -1.38 28.10
C GLU A 255 -25.34 -2.59 27.36
N GLY A 256 -24.50 -3.53 26.92
CA GLY A 256 -24.94 -4.76 26.24
C GLY A 256 -25.27 -4.61 24.75
N ASN A 257 -25.36 -3.39 24.22
CA ASN A 257 -25.68 -3.13 22.82
C ASN A 257 -24.45 -2.64 22.05
N TRP A 258 -24.42 -2.93 20.75
CA TRP A 258 -23.41 -2.44 19.82
C TRP A 258 -23.80 -1.09 19.22
N TYR A 259 -22.79 -0.26 19.03
CA TYR A 259 -22.88 1.04 18.37
C TYR A 259 -21.78 1.12 17.32
N VAL A 260 -21.99 1.94 16.28
CA VAL A 260 -20.98 2.21 15.25
C VAL A 260 -20.64 3.68 15.27
N ASN A 261 -19.37 4.02 15.48
CA ASN A 261 -18.83 5.32 15.15
C ASN A 261 -18.49 5.35 13.66
N ASN A 262 -19.18 6.21 12.93
CA ASN A 262 -18.99 6.45 11.52
C ASN A 262 -18.56 7.91 11.32
N ALA A 263 -17.25 8.16 11.35
CA ALA A 263 -16.65 9.50 11.24
C ALA A 263 -17.26 10.53 12.22
N GLY A 264 -17.45 10.12 13.47
CA GLY A 264 -17.99 10.95 14.55
C GLY A 264 -19.51 10.83 14.73
N THR A 265 -20.23 10.28 13.75
CA THR A 265 -21.67 10.00 13.90
C THR A 265 -21.86 8.64 14.56
N ILE A 266 -22.61 8.59 15.65
CA ILE A 266 -22.89 7.34 16.38
C ILE A 266 -24.22 6.75 15.93
N HIS A 267 -24.19 5.49 15.49
CA HIS A 267 -25.36 4.70 15.10
C HIS A 267 -25.60 3.55 16.08
N GLY A 268 -26.85 3.18 16.31
CA GLY A 268 -27.27 2.15 17.27
C GLY A 268 -28.44 2.64 18.15
N PRO A 269 -28.84 1.88 19.18
CA PRO A 269 -28.27 0.59 19.60
C PRO A 269 -28.62 -0.57 18.65
N TYR A 270 -27.67 -1.48 18.48
CA TYR A 270 -27.82 -2.71 17.70
C TYR A 270 -27.57 -3.94 18.57
N GLY A 271 -28.22 -5.05 18.26
CA GLY A 271 -27.96 -6.34 18.92
C GLY A 271 -26.65 -6.96 18.45
N GLU A 272 -26.32 -6.77 17.17
CA GLU A 272 -25.11 -7.30 16.54
C GLU A 272 -24.69 -6.38 15.39
N VAL A 273 -23.37 -6.18 15.22
CA VAL A 273 -22.77 -5.40 14.13
C VAL A 273 -21.62 -6.20 13.54
N ILE A 274 -21.51 -6.18 12.21
CA ILE A 274 -20.33 -6.65 11.49
C ILE A 274 -19.90 -5.54 10.53
N LEU A 275 -18.70 -5.01 10.77
CA LEU A 275 -18.04 -4.04 9.88
C LEU A 275 -17.66 -4.76 8.58
N LEU A 276 -18.07 -4.21 7.42
CA LEU A 276 -17.81 -4.82 6.11
C LEU A 276 -16.61 -4.15 5.44
N ASN A 277 -16.83 -3.01 4.77
CA ASN A 277 -15.79 -2.26 4.07
C ASN A 277 -15.95 -0.77 4.34
N TYR A 278 -14.88 -0.03 4.04
CA TYR A 278 -14.89 1.42 3.96
C TYR A 278 -15.06 1.84 2.50
N ASN A 279 -15.93 2.82 2.22
CA ASN A 279 -15.97 3.43 0.88
C ASN A 279 -14.84 4.49 0.76
N PRO A 280 -13.81 4.26 -0.06
CA PRO A 280 -12.71 5.21 -0.23
C PRO A 280 -13.12 6.57 -0.81
N SER A 281 -14.26 6.64 -1.53
CA SER A 281 -14.74 7.88 -2.15
C SER A 281 -15.69 8.70 -1.27
N GLY A 282 -16.30 8.08 -0.26
CA GLY A 282 -17.42 8.67 0.48
C GLY A 282 -17.16 8.94 1.96
N ALA A 283 -15.98 8.58 2.49
CA ALA A 283 -15.65 8.75 3.91
C ALA A 283 -16.70 8.16 4.86
N GLN A 284 -17.22 6.98 4.53
CA GLN A 284 -18.26 6.30 5.32
C GLN A 284 -17.98 4.81 5.45
N ALA A 285 -18.21 4.28 6.65
CA ALA A 285 -18.20 2.85 6.92
C ALA A 285 -19.47 2.19 6.36
N SER A 286 -19.31 0.98 5.83
CA SER A 286 -20.42 0.11 5.48
C SER A 286 -20.44 -1.09 6.41
N PHE A 287 -21.57 -1.31 7.04
CA PHE A 287 -21.72 -2.36 8.05
C PHE A 287 -23.07 -3.04 7.89
N LYS A 288 -23.14 -4.30 8.30
CA LYS A 288 -24.42 -4.99 8.49
C LYS A 288 -24.71 -5.10 9.97
N TYR A 289 -25.99 -5.03 10.32
CA TYR A 289 -26.42 -5.07 11.70
C TYR A 289 -27.73 -5.84 11.87
N ARG A 290 -27.99 -6.24 13.11
CA ARG A 290 -29.29 -6.68 13.59
C ARG A 290 -29.82 -5.66 14.59
N GLU A 291 -31.10 -5.34 14.47
CA GLU A 291 -31.78 -4.58 15.53
C GLU A 291 -31.73 -5.35 16.84
N SER A 292 -31.70 -4.65 17.97
CA SER A 292 -31.63 -5.30 19.28
C SER A 292 -32.87 -6.19 19.49
N GLY A 293 -32.64 -7.50 19.66
CA GLY A 293 -33.70 -8.51 19.78
C GLY A 293 -34.32 -9.01 18.46
N GLY A 294 -33.88 -8.50 17.29
CA GLY A 294 -34.39 -8.89 15.97
C GLY A 294 -33.53 -9.95 15.26
N PRO A 295 -34.13 -10.90 14.51
CA PRO A 295 -33.35 -11.92 13.78
C PRO A 295 -32.82 -11.45 12.42
N ALA A 296 -33.44 -10.41 11.86
CA ALA A 296 -33.19 -9.96 10.50
C ALA A 296 -31.92 -9.09 10.39
N TRP A 297 -31.23 -9.26 9.28
CA TRP A 297 -30.07 -8.45 8.91
C TRP A 297 -30.48 -7.23 8.09
N TYR A 298 -29.81 -6.13 8.36
CA TYR A 298 -29.87 -4.90 7.58
C TYR A 298 -28.47 -4.52 7.11
N LEU A 299 -28.36 -3.89 5.94
CA LEU A 299 -27.14 -3.29 5.42
C LEU A 299 -27.25 -1.77 5.55
N SER A 300 -26.26 -1.14 6.18
CA SER A 300 -26.02 0.30 6.12
C SER A 300 -24.84 0.55 5.19
N ASP A 301 -25.11 1.19 4.04
CA ASP A 301 -24.11 1.54 3.03
C ASP A 301 -24.38 2.97 2.55
N ARG A 302 -23.42 3.87 2.75
CA ARG A 302 -23.50 5.27 2.29
C ARG A 302 -24.78 6.02 2.70
N GLY A 303 -25.29 5.75 3.90
CA GLY A 303 -26.56 6.29 4.40
C GLY A 303 -27.82 5.62 3.84
N ARG A 304 -27.69 4.70 2.86
CA ARG A 304 -28.77 3.81 2.43
C ARG A 304 -28.89 2.66 3.40
N ILE A 305 -30.10 2.41 3.88
CA ILE A 305 -30.46 1.22 4.65
C ILE A 305 -31.19 0.25 3.72
N ALA A 306 -30.75 -1.01 3.69
CA ALA A 306 -31.36 -2.07 2.91
C ALA A 306 -31.66 -3.29 3.79
N GLY A 307 -32.83 -3.89 3.61
CA GLY A 307 -33.35 -4.98 4.45
C GLY A 307 -34.84 -4.80 4.74
N PRO A 308 -35.45 -5.62 5.61
CA PRO A 308 -34.83 -6.74 6.33
C PRO A 308 -34.48 -7.91 5.39
N TYR A 309 -33.37 -8.59 5.69
CA TYR A 309 -32.92 -9.80 5.00
C TYR A 309 -32.71 -10.94 5.98
N GLU A 310 -32.83 -12.18 5.52
CA GLU A 310 -32.48 -13.36 6.32
C GLU A 310 -30.97 -13.48 6.48
N LYS A 311 -30.23 -13.12 5.42
CA LYS A 311 -28.79 -13.22 5.35
C LYS A 311 -28.22 -12.21 4.35
N ILE A 312 -27.02 -11.73 4.61
CA ILE A 312 -26.21 -10.91 3.71
C ILE A 312 -24.83 -11.57 3.57
N GLU A 313 -24.41 -11.80 2.32
CA GLU A 313 -23.10 -12.32 1.94
C GLU A 313 -22.40 -11.41 0.93
N LEU A 314 -21.07 -11.47 0.89
CA LEU A 314 -20.24 -10.65 -0.01
C LEU A 314 -19.55 -11.51 -1.08
N PHE A 315 -19.28 -10.94 -2.25
CA PHE A 315 -18.43 -11.58 -3.26
C PHE A 315 -16.96 -11.41 -2.86
N GLY A 316 -16.22 -12.52 -2.73
CA GLY A 316 -14.81 -12.49 -2.33
C GLY A 316 -14.56 -11.77 -1.00
N GLY A 317 -15.55 -11.72 -0.10
CA GLY A 317 -15.45 -11.05 1.20
C GLY A 317 -15.48 -9.52 1.15
N ASN A 318 -15.73 -8.90 -0.01
CA ASN A 318 -15.70 -7.44 -0.17
C ASN A 318 -17.07 -6.91 -0.61
N LEU A 319 -17.50 -5.79 -0.02
CA LEU A 319 -18.67 -5.06 -0.50
C LEU A 319 -18.34 -4.25 -1.75
N PHE A 320 -17.20 -3.56 -1.79
CA PHE A 320 -16.85 -2.70 -2.91
C PHE A 320 -15.96 -3.42 -3.92
N HIS A 321 -16.41 -3.47 -5.16
CA HIS A 321 -15.64 -3.87 -6.32
C HIS A 321 -15.44 -2.64 -7.20
N LYS A 322 -14.21 -2.13 -7.34
CA LYS A 322 -13.91 -0.86 -8.06
C LYS A 322 -14.81 0.32 -7.67
N GLY A 323 -15.16 0.42 -6.38
CA GLY A 323 -16.01 1.49 -5.85
C GLY A 323 -17.52 1.25 -6.00
N VAL A 324 -17.95 0.15 -6.63
CA VAL A 324 -19.36 -0.23 -6.76
C VAL A 324 -19.73 -1.22 -5.65
N PRO A 325 -20.77 -0.97 -4.83
CA PRO A 325 -21.19 -1.93 -3.83
C PRO A 325 -21.91 -3.10 -4.47
N VAL A 326 -21.50 -4.31 -4.08
CA VAL A 326 -22.07 -5.56 -4.54
C VAL A 326 -22.24 -6.51 -3.36
N PHE A 327 -23.45 -7.03 -3.20
CA PHE A 327 -23.74 -8.03 -2.18
C PHE A 327 -24.81 -9.01 -2.63
N LYS A 328 -24.85 -10.15 -1.94
CA LYS A 328 -25.89 -11.15 -2.04
C LYS A 328 -26.78 -11.04 -0.82
N TYR A 329 -28.09 -11.06 -1.02
CA TYR A 329 -29.04 -11.17 0.08
C TYR A 329 -30.01 -12.32 -0.15
N PHE A 330 -30.60 -12.79 0.94
CA PHE A 330 -31.47 -13.94 0.94
C PHE A 330 -32.83 -13.60 1.55
N ARG A 331 -33.89 -14.14 0.94
CA ARG A 331 -35.28 -14.02 1.39
C ARG A 331 -35.92 -15.40 1.47
N LYS A 332 -36.81 -15.60 2.43
CA LYS A 332 -37.66 -16.79 2.48
C LYS A 332 -38.81 -16.68 1.48
N ALA A 333 -38.98 -17.72 0.68
CA ALA A 333 -40.14 -17.95 -0.18
C ALA A 333 -40.74 -19.32 0.18
N GLY A 334 -41.66 -19.34 1.13
CA GLY A 334 -42.19 -20.58 1.71
C GLY A 334 -41.11 -21.36 2.45
N GLN A 335 -40.86 -22.60 2.02
CA GLN A 335 -39.83 -23.50 2.60
C GLN A 335 -38.45 -23.36 1.94
N ARG A 336 -38.29 -22.47 0.95
CA ARG A 336 -37.05 -22.27 0.21
C ARG A 336 -36.45 -20.90 0.51
N GLU A 337 -35.13 -20.83 0.43
CA GLU A 337 -34.39 -19.59 0.46
C GLU A 337 -34.07 -19.18 -0.97
N GLU A 338 -34.35 -17.93 -1.31
CA GLU A 338 -34.04 -17.34 -2.61
C GLU A 338 -32.89 -16.36 -2.48
N GLN A 339 -31.85 -16.53 -3.30
CA GLN A 339 -30.71 -15.62 -3.35
C GLN A 339 -30.94 -14.53 -4.40
N TYR A 340 -30.57 -13.31 -4.07
CA TYR A 340 -30.58 -12.16 -4.98
C TYR A 340 -29.19 -11.50 -4.96
N VAL A 341 -28.83 -10.87 -6.08
CA VAL A 341 -27.61 -10.05 -6.22
C VAL A 341 -28.04 -8.60 -6.38
N ASP A 342 -27.48 -7.71 -5.56
CA ASP A 342 -27.62 -6.26 -5.68
C ASP A 342 -26.27 -5.69 -6.14
N ILE A 343 -26.26 -5.03 -7.29
CA ILE A 343 -25.12 -4.24 -7.80
C ILE A 343 -25.57 -2.78 -7.85
N ASP A 344 -25.13 -1.97 -6.90
CA ASP A 344 -25.48 -0.54 -6.77
C ASP A 344 -26.99 -0.25 -6.89
N GLY A 345 -27.82 -1.07 -6.24
CA GLY A 345 -29.28 -0.96 -6.24
C GLY A 345 -29.98 -1.66 -7.41
N LYS A 346 -29.24 -2.16 -8.40
CA LYS A 346 -29.78 -3.04 -9.44
C LYS A 346 -29.89 -4.46 -8.89
N VAL A 347 -31.11 -4.85 -8.56
CA VAL A 347 -31.43 -6.18 -8.02
C VAL A 347 -31.69 -7.18 -9.13
N MET A 348 -31.06 -8.35 -9.04
CA MET A 348 -31.21 -9.47 -9.97
C MET A 348 -31.44 -10.78 -9.22
N GLY A 349 -32.23 -11.69 -9.80
CA GLY A 349 -32.65 -12.95 -9.18
C GLY A 349 -34.17 -13.15 -9.30
N PRO A 350 -34.73 -14.17 -8.61
CA PRO A 350 -34.04 -15.06 -7.68
C PRO A 350 -33.11 -16.06 -8.37
N TYR A 351 -32.03 -16.42 -7.67
CA TYR A 351 -31.07 -17.46 -8.03
C TYR A 351 -31.00 -18.50 -6.91
N ASN A 352 -30.56 -19.71 -7.25
CA ASN A 352 -30.21 -20.71 -6.23
C ASN A 352 -28.82 -20.45 -5.66
N TYR A 353 -27.88 -20.06 -6.53
CA TYR A 353 -26.50 -19.81 -6.16
C TYR A 353 -25.81 -18.92 -7.21
N THR A 354 -24.83 -18.13 -6.77
CA THR A 354 -24.03 -17.23 -7.61
C THR A 354 -22.56 -17.28 -7.21
N LYS A 355 -21.66 -17.16 -8.19
CA LYS A 355 -20.20 -17.10 -8.01
C LYS A 355 -19.53 -16.37 -9.17
N ARG A 356 -18.22 -16.16 -9.05
CA ARG A 356 -17.33 -15.61 -10.10
C ARG A 356 -17.87 -14.29 -10.63
N LEU A 357 -17.57 -13.19 -9.93
CA LEU A 357 -17.96 -11.84 -10.33
C LEU A 357 -16.74 -11.13 -10.90
N THR A 358 -16.86 -10.62 -12.12
CA THR A 358 -15.97 -9.58 -12.63
C THR A 358 -16.78 -8.30 -12.81
N LEU A 359 -16.26 -7.20 -12.26
CA LEU A 359 -16.92 -5.90 -12.33
C LEU A 359 -15.92 -4.83 -12.77
N LEU A 360 -16.28 -4.08 -13.81
CA LEU A 360 -15.56 -2.89 -14.27
C LEU A 360 -16.21 -1.63 -13.70
N ASP A 361 -17.53 -1.57 -13.77
CA ASP A 361 -18.39 -0.54 -13.20
C ASP A 361 -19.82 -1.09 -13.01
N LYS A 362 -20.76 -0.23 -12.59
CA LYS A 362 -22.16 -0.61 -12.30
C LYS A 362 -22.94 -1.14 -13.51
N ASP A 363 -22.53 -0.80 -14.72
CA ASP A 363 -23.18 -1.17 -15.99
C ASP A 363 -22.39 -2.25 -16.74
N ASN A 364 -21.11 -2.45 -16.39
CA ASN A 364 -20.19 -3.39 -17.00
C ASN A 364 -19.72 -4.46 -16.00
N PHE A 365 -20.51 -5.53 -15.89
CA PHE A 365 -20.22 -6.67 -15.03
C PHE A 365 -20.62 -7.98 -15.71
N ILE A 366 -20.04 -9.08 -15.21
CA ILE A 366 -20.36 -10.44 -15.60
C ILE A 366 -20.29 -11.33 -14.36
N PHE A 367 -21.24 -12.25 -14.21
CA PHE A 367 -21.17 -13.28 -13.16
C PHE A 367 -21.86 -14.59 -13.55
N ALA A 368 -21.51 -15.66 -12.85
CA ALA A 368 -22.11 -16.97 -13.02
C ALA A 368 -23.23 -17.21 -11.99
N TYR A 369 -24.32 -17.83 -12.43
CA TYR A 369 -25.42 -18.20 -11.55
C TYR A 369 -26.00 -19.57 -11.88
N GLU A 370 -26.59 -20.20 -10.87
CA GLU A 370 -27.24 -21.50 -10.94
C GLU A 370 -28.76 -21.33 -10.83
N ASN A 371 -29.48 -21.99 -11.72
CA ASN A 371 -30.93 -22.14 -11.65
C ASN A 371 -31.37 -23.52 -12.15
N LYS A 372 -32.16 -24.24 -11.33
CA LYS A 372 -32.70 -25.58 -11.63
C LYS A 372 -31.65 -26.60 -12.07
N ASN A 373 -30.56 -26.68 -11.32
CA ASN A 373 -29.39 -27.54 -11.51
C ASN A 373 -28.62 -27.30 -12.83
N ARG A 374 -28.71 -26.09 -13.38
CA ARG A 374 -27.97 -25.66 -14.58
C ARG A 374 -27.33 -24.31 -14.33
N TRP A 375 -26.18 -24.10 -14.95
CA TRP A 375 -25.43 -22.87 -14.83
C TRP A 375 -25.65 -21.95 -16.03
N TYR A 376 -25.57 -20.66 -15.76
CA TYR A 376 -25.78 -19.59 -16.71
C TYR A 376 -24.79 -18.46 -16.44
N VAL A 377 -24.63 -17.59 -17.43
CA VAL A 377 -23.81 -16.39 -17.32
C VAL A 377 -24.74 -15.18 -17.42
N ASN A 378 -24.69 -14.30 -16.43
CA ASN A 378 -25.32 -12.99 -16.49
C ASN A 378 -24.28 -11.98 -16.98
N LEU A 379 -24.57 -11.32 -18.10
CA LEU A 379 -23.76 -10.25 -18.68
C LEU A 379 -24.56 -8.95 -18.60
N ARG A 380 -24.15 -8.04 -17.73
CA ARG A 380 -24.77 -6.71 -17.55
C ARG A 380 -26.26 -6.71 -17.16
N GLY A 381 -26.70 -7.76 -16.50
CA GLY A 381 -28.09 -7.94 -16.05
C GLY A 381 -28.87 -8.94 -16.89
N GLU A 382 -28.39 -9.26 -18.10
CA GLU A 382 -29.08 -10.15 -19.03
C GLU A 382 -28.41 -11.53 -19.09
N PRO A 383 -29.19 -12.63 -19.15
CA PRO A 383 -28.63 -13.95 -19.32
C PRO A 383 -28.08 -14.15 -20.74
N ILE A 384 -26.86 -14.68 -20.85
CA ILE A 384 -26.35 -15.19 -22.13
C ILE A 384 -27.16 -16.43 -22.52
N ARG A 385 -27.51 -16.55 -23.81
CA ARG A 385 -28.25 -17.70 -24.33
C ARG A 385 -27.45 -18.99 -24.14
N GLY A 386 -28.06 -19.96 -23.47
CA GLY A 386 -27.49 -21.28 -23.22
C GLY A 386 -27.60 -21.67 -21.76
N SER A 387 -27.45 -22.96 -21.46
CA SER A 387 -27.28 -23.45 -20.09
C SER A 387 -26.15 -24.46 -20.05
N PHE A 388 -25.37 -24.46 -18.99
CA PHE A 388 -24.11 -25.18 -18.87
C PHE A 388 -24.13 -26.13 -17.67
N GLY A 389 -23.23 -27.12 -17.69
CA GLY A 389 -23.05 -28.04 -16.57
C GLY A 389 -22.45 -27.36 -15.34
N LEU A 390 -21.37 -26.60 -15.56
CA LEU A 390 -20.77 -25.66 -14.61
C LEU A 390 -20.17 -24.47 -15.37
N ILE A 391 -20.08 -23.30 -14.73
CA ILE A 391 -19.20 -22.21 -15.15
C ILE A 391 -18.01 -22.16 -14.19
N ASP A 392 -16.80 -22.10 -14.73
CA ASP A 392 -15.57 -22.17 -13.94
C ASP A 392 -15.03 -20.79 -13.61
N ASP A 393 -14.98 -19.92 -14.61
CA ASP A 393 -14.63 -18.51 -14.47
C ASP A 393 -15.32 -17.62 -15.51
N VAL A 394 -15.33 -16.31 -15.26
CA VAL A 394 -15.87 -15.29 -16.16
C VAL A 394 -14.92 -14.09 -16.26
N ALA A 395 -15.01 -13.35 -17.35
CA ALA A 395 -14.16 -12.21 -17.65
C ALA A 395 -14.90 -11.18 -18.51
N ILE A 396 -14.61 -9.89 -18.28
CA ILE A 396 -15.09 -8.79 -19.13
C ILE A 396 -14.03 -7.70 -19.22
N HIS A 397 -13.83 -7.18 -20.42
CA HIS A 397 -12.86 -6.14 -20.72
C HIS A 397 -13.59 -4.79 -21.01
N PRO A 398 -12.99 -3.61 -20.70
CA PRO A 398 -13.61 -2.29 -20.92
C PRO A 398 -14.15 -2.01 -22.32
N ASN A 399 -13.59 -2.63 -23.37
CA ASN A 399 -14.12 -2.49 -24.74
C ASN A 399 -15.38 -3.33 -25.01
N GLY A 400 -15.89 -4.06 -24.02
CA GLY A 400 -17.09 -4.89 -24.11
C GLY A 400 -16.86 -6.33 -24.53
N SER A 401 -15.62 -6.74 -24.82
CA SER A 401 -15.28 -8.15 -24.96
C SER A 401 -15.50 -8.89 -23.64
N PHE A 402 -15.96 -10.13 -23.71
CA PHE A 402 -16.16 -10.98 -22.54
C PHE A 402 -15.71 -12.41 -22.82
N ALA A 403 -15.43 -13.16 -21.76
CA ALA A 403 -15.14 -14.57 -21.84
C ALA A 403 -15.71 -15.32 -20.64
N TYR A 404 -15.93 -16.63 -20.82
CA TYR A 404 -16.27 -17.54 -19.73
C TYR A 404 -15.79 -18.94 -20.07
N SER A 405 -15.41 -19.70 -19.04
CA SER A 405 -15.09 -21.11 -19.15
C SER A 405 -16.20 -21.96 -18.57
N HIS A 406 -16.47 -23.11 -19.20
CA HIS A 406 -17.50 -24.02 -18.76
C HIS A 406 -17.17 -25.46 -19.12
N HIS A 407 -17.76 -26.40 -18.39
CA HIS A 407 -17.69 -27.83 -18.69
C HIS A 407 -19.03 -28.51 -18.39
N ASP A 408 -19.16 -29.76 -18.81
CA ASP A 408 -20.30 -30.60 -18.47
C ASP A 408 -20.16 -31.13 -17.05
N LYS A 409 -21.24 -31.10 -16.26
CA LYS A 409 -21.20 -31.43 -14.83
C LYS A 409 -20.69 -32.86 -14.54
N LEU A 410 -20.82 -33.75 -15.51
CA LEU A 410 -20.40 -35.16 -15.42
C LEU A 410 -19.08 -35.44 -16.13
N ASP A 411 -18.57 -34.49 -16.92
CA ASP A 411 -17.31 -34.60 -17.65
C ASP A 411 -16.39 -33.44 -17.26
N VAL A 412 -15.54 -33.71 -16.26
CA VAL A 412 -14.52 -32.78 -15.78
C VAL A 412 -13.22 -32.86 -16.59
N THR A 413 -13.18 -33.71 -17.62
CA THR A 413 -11.99 -33.87 -18.48
C THR A 413 -12.02 -32.92 -19.66
N GLN A 414 -13.15 -32.29 -19.97
CA GLN A 414 -13.29 -31.36 -21.07
C GLN A 414 -13.79 -30.00 -20.61
N SER A 415 -12.99 -28.96 -20.83
CA SER A 415 -13.40 -27.57 -20.60
C SER A 415 -13.51 -26.82 -21.93
N LYS A 416 -14.42 -25.86 -21.98
CA LYS A 416 -14.62 -24.99 -23.14
C LYS A 416 -14.42 -23.56 -22.71
N LEU A 417 -13.60 -22.83 -23.47
CA LEU A 417 -13.49 -21.38 -23.36
C LEU A 417 -14.38 -20.75 -24.42
N VAL A 418 -15.24 -19.83 -24.01
CA VAL A 418 -15.96 -18.95 -24.92
C VAL A 418 -15.38 -17.55 -24.79
N VAL A 419 -14.88 -17.00 -25.90
CA VAL A 419 -14.51 -15.58 -26.00
C VAL A 419 -15.49 -14.92 -26.96
N ASN A 420 -16.32 -14.02 -26.44
CA ASN A 420 -17.47 -13.44 -27.12
C ASN A 420 -18.44 -14.52 -27.65
N LYS A 421 -18.26 -14.95 -28.90
CA LYS A 421 -19.06 -16.01 -29.56
C LYS A 421 -18.22 -17.17 -30.07
N LYS A 422 -16.89 -17.09 -29.94
CA LYS A 422 -15.98 -18.13 -30.43
C LYS A 422 -15.68 -19.10 -29.29
N THR A 423 -15.85 -20.38 -29.57
CA THR A 423 -15.57 -21.46 -28.63
C THR A 423 -14.26 -22.16 -28.98
N THR A 424 -13.45 -22.42 -27.97
CA THR A 424 -12.23 -23.25 -28.04
C THR A 424 -12.36 -24.38 -27.02
N GLU A 425 -12.09 -25.61 -27.44
CA GLU A 425 -12.19 -26.79 -26.58
C GLU A 425 -10.82 -27.21 -26.04
N PHE A 426 -10.79 -27.64 -24.79
CA PHE A 426 -9.61 -28.13 -24.07
C PHE A 426 -9.90 -29.55 -23.60
N GLN A 427 -9.11 -30.50 -24.10
CA GLN A 427 -9.22 -31.93 -23.79
C GLN A 427 -8.25 -32.31 -22.67
N ASP A 428 -8.70 -33.19 -21.78
CA ASP A 428 -8.01 -33.63 -20.56
C ASP A 428 -7.50 -32.46 -19.70
N ALA A 429 -8.29 -31.39 -19.62
CA ALA A 429 -7.87 -30.13 -19.01
C ALA A 429 -9.05 -29.27 -18.55
N PHE A 430 -8.81 -28.50 -17.49
CA PHE A 430 -9.78 -27.61 -16.86
C PHE A 430 -9.26 -26.17 -16.82
N ILE A 431 -10.11 -25.19 -17.15
CA ILE A 431 -9.73 -23.77 -17.07
C ILE A 431 -10.16 -23.20 -15.72
N ASP A 432 -9.18 -22.84 -14.88
CA ASP A 432 -9.41 -22.31 -13.54
C ASP A 432 -9.65 -20.80 -13.50
N GLU A 433 -8.87 -20.05 -14.29
CA GLU A 433 -8.84 -18.59 -14.28
C GLU A 433 -8.64 -18.03 -15.69
N ILE A 434 -9.28 -16.89 -15.97
CA ILE A 434 -9.22 -16.19 -17.25
C ILE A 434 -8.74 -14.74 -17.04
N PHE A 435 -7.62 -14.39 -17.67
CA PHE A 435 -7.31 -13.01 -18.04
C PHE A 435 -7.77 -12.75 -19.47
N LEU A 436 -8.48 -11.65 -19.70
CA LEU A 436 -8.94 -11.22 -21.02
C LEU A 436 -8.32 -9.86 -21.38
N ALA A 437 -7.48 -9.84 -22.41
CA ALA A 437 -6.90 -8.61 -22.96
C ALA A 437 -7.88 -7.89 -23.91
N ALA A 438 -7.56 -6.64 -24.22
CA ALA A 438 -8.34 -5.80 -25.12
C ALA A 438 -8.60 -6.40 -26.50
N ASP A 439 -7.63 -7.10 -27.09
CA ASP A 439 -7.77 -7.72 -28.42
C ASP A 439 -8.53 -9.07 -28.40
N GLY A 440 -8.99 -9.50 -27.22
CA GLY A 440 -9.65 -10.80 -27.02
C GLY A 440 -8.69 -11.97 -26.83
N SER A 441 -7.38 -11.73 -26.84
CA SER A 441 -6.40 -12.73 -26.43
C SER A 441 -6.47 -12.97 -24.92
N THR A 442 -6.05 -14.16 -24.48
CA THR A 442 -6.23 -14.60 -23.10
C THR A 442 -4.96 -15.10 -22.48
N LEU A 443 -4.84 -14.95 -21.17
CA LEU A 443 -3.97 -15.77 -20.33
C LEU A 443 -4.85 -16.66 -19.47
N LEU A 444 -4.66 -17.97 -19.56
CA LEU A 444 -5.50 -18.98 -18.90
C LEU A 444 -4.68 -19.78 -17.90
N PHE A 445 -5.27 -20.08 -16.75
CA PHE A 445 -4.77 -21.17 -15.90
C PHE A 445 -5.49 -22.45 -16.29
N VAL A 446 -4.70 -23.46 -16.62
CA VAL A 446 -5.18 -24.74 -17.12
C VAL A 446 -4.70 -25.85 -16.21
N SER A 447 -5.59 -26.41 -15.41
CA SER A 447 -5.30 -27.58 -14.58
C SER A 447 -5.40 -28.86 -15.41
N LYS A 448 -4.34 -29.67 -15.35
CA LYS A 448 -4.29 -31.01 -15.94
C LYS A 448 -3.65 -31.96 -14.95
N GLU A 449 -4.42 -32.98 -14.55
CA GLU A 449 -4.09 -33.90 -13.46
C GLU A 449 -3.76 -33.14 -12.16
N LYS A 450 -2.50 -33.20 -11.69
CA LYS A 450 -2.01 -32.54 -10.47
C LYS A 450 -1.18 -31.29 -10.74
N PHE A 451 -1.12 -30.84 -11.99
CA PHE A 451 -0.27 -29.74 -12.42
C PHE A 451 -1.10 -28.60 -13.00
N THR A 452 -0.63 -27.38 -12.75
CA THR A 452 -1.15 -26.18 -13.41
C THR A 452 -0.25 -25.83 -14.59
N TYR A 453 -0.87 -25.54 -15.72
CA TYR A 453 -0.24 -24.96 -16.90
C TYR A 453 -0.79 -23.55 -17.09
N VAL A 454 -0.02 -22.70 -17.77
CA VAL A 454 -0.48 -21.37 -18.14
C VAL A 454 -0.46 -21.26 -19.66
N SER A 455 -1.62 -21.00 -20.26
CA SER A 455 -1.71 -20.66 -21.69
C SER A 455 -1.77 -19.15 -21.80
N ALA A 456 -0.61 -18.52 -21.98
CA ALA A 456 -0.46 -17.06 -22.04
C ALA A 456 -0.37 -16.58 -23.49
N PHE A 457 -1.44 -15.96 -23.99
CA PHE A 457 -1.48 -15.34 -25.31
C PHE A 457 -1.04 -16.28 -26.44
N GLY A 458 -1.49 -17.54 -26.37
CA GLY A 458 -1.16 -18.60 -27.33
C GLY A 458 0.14 -19.37 -27.03
N LYS A 459 0.90 -19.00 -25.99
CA LYS A 459 2.09 -19.73 -25.54
C LYS A 459 1.79 -20.54 -24.28
N ASN A 460 2.07 -21.83 -24.32
CA ASN A 460 1.90 -22.70 -23.15
C ASN A 460 3.20 -22.75 -22.34
N VAL A 461 3.09 -22.53 -21.03
CA VAL A 461 4.19 -22.60 -20.05
C VAL A 461 3.78 -23.47 -18.87
N GLY A 462 4.73 -24.23 -18.33
CA GLY A 462 4.50 -25.25 -17.30
C GLY A 462 5.08 -26.60 -17.73
N PRO A 463 4.80 -27.70 -16.99
CA PRO A 463 3.91 -27.77 -15.83
C PRO A 463 4.46 -27.06 -14.58
N PHE A 464 3.55 -26.54 -13.75
CA PHE A 464 3.85 -26.01 -12.43
C PHE A 464 3.18 -26.87 -11.36
N SER A 465 3.94 -27.26 -10.34
CA SER A 465 3.38 -27.96 -9.18
C SER A 465 2.65 -27.01 -8.23
N ASN A 466 3.10 -25.77 -8.13
CA ASN A 466 2.46 -24.71 -7.35
C ASN A 466 2.74 -23.35 -8.01
N LEU A 467 1.70 -22.67 -8.49
CA LEU A 467 1.80 -21.31 -9.01
C LEU A 467 1.53 -20.33 -7.87
N VAL A 468 2.52 -19.52 -7.51
CA VAL A 468 2.48 -18.62 -6.35
C VAL A 468 1.97 -17.23 -6.72
N TYR A 469 2.28 -16.80 -7.95
CA TYR A 469 1.96 -15.48 -8.43
C TYR A 469 1.81 -15.48 -9.95
N ALA A 470 0.85 -14.72 -10.46
CA ALA A 470 0.78 -14.37 -11.87
C ALA A 470 0.25 -12.96 -12.05
N TYR A 471 0.64 -12.32 -13.13
CA TYR A 471 0.10 -11.02 -13.55
C TYR A 471 0.23 -10.90 -15.05
N ALA A 472 -0.74 -10.24 -15.68
CA ALA A 472 -0.75 -9.93 -17.11
C ALA A 472 -1.26 -8.51 -17.36
N THR A 473 -0.98 -7.99 -18.56
CA THR A 473 -1.40 -6.66 -19.03
C THR A 473 -2.07 -6.74 -20.39
N ASP A 474 -2.81 -5.70 -20.77
CA ASP A 474 -3.41 -5.56 -22.11
C ASP A 474 -2.35 -5.49 -23.23
N ASP A 475 -1.10 -5.19 -22.92
CA ASP A 475 0.02 -5.21 -23.87
C ASP A 475 0.57 -6.65 -24.08
N ALA A 476 -0.15 -7.69 -23.60
CA ALA A 476 0.27 -9.10 -23.59
C ALA A 476 1.59 -9.39 -22.83
N GLU A 477 2.03 -8.46 -21.98
CA GLU A 477 3.13 -8.66 -21.05
C GLU A 477 2.64 -9.44 -19.81
N TYR A 478 3.39 -10.43 -19.34
CA TYR A 478 3.04 -11.23 -18.18
C TYR A 478 4.25 -11.71 -17.38
N CYS A 479 4.02 -11.98 -16.10
CA CYS A 479 4.99 -12.65 -15.24
C CYS A 479 4.33 -13.73 -14.39
N LEU A 480 5.07 -14.81 -14.11
CA LEU A 480 4.68 -15.93 -13.27
C LEU A 480 5.78 -16.19 -12.24
N VAL A 481 5.39 -16.47 -11.01
CA VAL A 481 6.28 -17.06 -10.01
C VAL A 481 5.69 -18.40 -9.60
N SER A 482 6.42 -19.47 -9.84
CA SER A 482 6.04 -20.81 -9.39
C SER A 482 7.00 -21.30 -8.30
N SER A 483 6.58 -22.35 -7.59
CA SER A 483 7.36 -22.98 -6.55
C SER A 483 7.37 -24.48 -6.74
N ASP A 484 8.52 -25.11 -6.56
CA ASP A 484 8.55 -26.56 -6.37
C ASP A 484 8.02 -26.90 -4.97
N ILE A 485 7.04 -27.80 -4.88
CA ILE A 485 6.43 -28.18 -3.60
C ILE A 485 7.42 -28.90 -2.67
N ARG A 486 8.40 -29.63 -3.23
CA ARG A 486 9.38 -30.43 -2.48
C ARG A 486 10.59 -29.60 -2.07
N THR A 487 11.20 -28.87 -3.00
CA THR A 487 12.43 -28.09 -2.70
C THR A 487 12.13 -26.69 -2.18
N LYS A 488 10.89 -26.20 -2.33
CA LYS A 488 10.47 -24.82 -2.05
C LYS A 488 11.18 -23.75 -2.89
N GLN A 489 12.01 -24.14 -3.86
CA GLN A 489 12.65 -23.24 -4.79
C GLN A 489 11.61 -22.53 -5.66
N ARG A 490 11.87 -21.26 -5.96
CA ARG A 490 11.05 -20.40 -6.80
C ARG A 490 11.58 -20.37 -8.23
N TYR A 491 10.68 -20.25 -9.19
CA TYR A 491 10.99 -20.01 -10.60
C TYR A 491 10.32 -18.72 -11.02
N VAL A 492 11.07 -17.86 -11.70
CA VAL A 492 10.54 -16.61 -12.26
C VAL A 492 10.44 -16.77 -13.78
N ILE A 493 9.24 -16.55 -14.32
CA ILE A 493 8.96 -16.60 -15.75
C ILE A 493 8.38 -15.26 -16.16
N ILE A 494 8.97 -14.59 -17.16
CA ILE A 494 8.47 -13.31 -17.68
C ILE A 494 8.36 -13.43 -19.18
N ASN A 495 7.18 -13.20 -19.74
CA ASN A 495 6.89 -13.34 -21.17
C ASN A 495 7.31 -14.69 -21.79
N GLY A 496 7.28 -15.75 -20.98
CA GLY A 496 7.66 -17.11 -21.36
C GLY A 496 9.15 -17.42 -21.19
N GLN A 497 9.98 -16.42 -20.92
CA GLN A 497 11.39 -16.63 -20.58
C GLN A 497 11.50 -17.08 -19.12
N ASN A 498 12.17 -18.22 -18.89
CA ASN A 498 12.48 -18.74 -17.56
C ASN A 498 13.84 -18.20 -17.09
N PHE A 499 13.87 -17.56 -15.92
CA PHE A 499 15.08 -16.95 -15.33
C PHE A 499 15.87 -17.88 -14.41
N GLY A 500 15.40 -19.12 -14.24
CA GLY A 500 16.06 -20.14 -13.44
C GLY A 500 15.45 -20.32 -12.05
N GLN A 501 16.17 -21.09 -11.23
CA GLN A 501 15.78 -21.45 -9.88
C GLN A 501 16.36 -20.46 -8.87
N PHE A 502 15.54 -20.11 -7.89
CA PHE A 502 15.92 -19.28 -6.76
C PHE A 502 15.52 -19.91 -5.44
N ASP A 503 16.34 -19.75 -4.40
CA ASP A 503 15.96 -20.08 -3.04
C ASP A 503 14.79 -19.19 -2.60
N GLU A 504 14.87 -17.91 -2.94
CA GLU A 504 13.83 -16.90 -2.74
C GLU A 504 13.82 -15.93 -3.94
N ALA A 505 12.64 -15.45 -4.34
CA ALA A 505 12.52 -14.42 -5.37
C ALA A 505 11.42 -13.43 -5.00
N SER A 506 11.67 -12.14 -5.24
CA SER A 506 10.63 -11.13 -5.16
C SER A 506 9.65 -11.29 -6.33
N VAL A 507 8.42 -10.87 -6.13
CA VAL A 507 7.47 -10.65 -7.22
C VAL A 507 8.06 -9.69 -8.26
N PRO A 508 8.13 -10.09 -9.55
CA PRO A 508 8.61 -9.21 -10.60
C PRO A 508 7.69 -8.02 -10.83
N ALA A 509 8.30 -6.89 -11.17
CA ALA A 509 7.60 -5.75 -11.74
C ALA A 509 7.95 -5.66 -13.22
N ILE A 510 6.95 -5.41 -14.07
CA ILE A 510 7.09 -5.40 -15.53
C ILE A 510 6.66 -4.07 -16.13
N ALA A 511 7.17 -3.74 -17.31
CA ALA A 511 6.74 -2.58 -18.07
C ALA A 511 6.76 -2.89 -19.57
N LYS A 512 6.08 -2.05 -20.35
CA LYS A 512 5.92 -2.23 -21.80
C LYS A 512 7.26 -2.40 -22.51
N GLY A 513 7.29 -3.32 -23.48
CA GLY A 513 8.47 -3.60 -24.29
C GLY A 513 9.39 -4.63 -23.63
N GLY A 514 8.83 -5.58 -22.89
CA GLY A 514 9.59 -6.65 -22.23
C GLY A 514 10.51 -6.19 -21.10
N LYS A 515 10.24 -5.02 -20.50
CA LYS A 515 11.06 -4.50 -19.40
C LYS A 515 10.66 -5.17 -18.09
N TYR A 516 11.64 -5.47 -17.24
CA TYR A 516 11.39 -6.11 -15.95
C TYR A 516 12.42 -5.74 -14.89
N ILE A 517 12.01 -5.90 -13.63
CA ILE A 517 12.89 -5.83 -12.46
C ILE A 517 12.42 -6.79 -11.36
N PHE A 518 13.36 -7.55 -10.77
CA PHE A 518 13.11 -8.39 -9.59
C PHE A 518 14.41 -8.73 -8.87
N THR A 519 14.32 -9.14 -7.61
CA THR A 519 15.43 -9.71 -6.84
C THR A 519 15.30 -11.22 -6.70
N GLY A 520 16.44 -11.90 -6.73
CA GLY A 520 16.53 -13.35 -6.55
C GLY A 520 17.67 -13.70 -5.59
N LYS A 521 17.49 -14.73 -4.78
CA LYS A 521 18.49 -15.26 -3.85
C LYS A 521 18.88 -16.67 -4.27
N ASN A 522 20.18 -16.87 -4.50
CA ASN A 522 20.76 -18.17 -4.87
C ASN A 522 21.97 -18.45 -3.99
N GLN A 523 21.99 -19.61 -3.34
CA GLN A 523 23.11 -20.08 -2.51
C GLN A 523 23.52 -19.05 -1.45
N GLY A 524 22.52 -18.40 -0.83
CA GLY A 524 22.73 -17.39 0.21
C GLY A 524 23.20 -16.01 -0.28
N LYS A 525 23.37 -15.80 -1.58
CA LYS A 525 23.68 -14.48 -2.18
C LYS A 525 22.46 -13.92 -2.91
N PHE A 526 22.37 -12.60 -2.93
CA PHE A 526 21.26 -11.87 -3.55
C PHE A 526 21.71 -11.21 -4.85
N TYR A 527 20.79 -11.14 -5.81
CA TYR A 527 20.99 -10.58 -7.13
C TYR A 527 19.80 -9.71 -7.51
N LEU A 528 20.06 -8.62 -8.22
CA LEU A 528 19.05 -7.79 -8.86
C LEU A 528 19.05 -8.08 -10.36
N HIS A 529 17.93 -8.57 -10.88
CA HIS A 529 17.71 -8.79 -12.30
C HIS A 529 16.92 -7.60 -12.86
N ILE A 530 17.49 -6.90 -13.84
CA ILE A 530 16.86 -5.73 -14.46
C ILE A 530 17.18 -5.66 -15.95
N ASN A 531 16.15 -5.75 -16.81
CA ASN A 531 16.26 -5.56 -18.26
C ASN A 531 17.46 -6.27 -18.94
N GLY A 532 17.71 -7.54 -18.60
CA GLY A 532 18.81 -8.36 -19.11
C GLY A 532 20.09 -8.30 -18.27
N GLU A 533 20.25 -7.29 -17.43
CA GLU A 533 21.40 -7.13 -16.53
C GLU A 533 21.16 -7.89 -15.21
N VAL A 534 22.23 -8.50 -14.68
CA VAL A 534 22.25 -9.11 -13.34
C VAL A 534 23.30 -8.39 -12.50
N LYS A 535 22.85 -7.72 -11.43
CA LYS A 535 23.73 -7.02 -10.47
C LYS A 535 23.86 -7.84 -9.20
N GLY A 536 25.08 -7.87 -8.63
CA GLY A 536 25.45 -8.70 -7.49
C GLY A 536 26.75 -9.48 -7.77
N PRO A 537 27.09 -10.49 -6.97
CA PRO A 537 26.36 -10.95 -5.79
C PRO A 537 26.41 -9.92 -4.65
N TYR A 538 25.30 -9.81 -3.93
CA TYR A 538 25.19 -9.06 -2.68
C TYR A 538 25.06 -10.01 -1.49
N ASP A 539 25.55 -9.58 -0.33
CA ASP A 539 25.41 -10.31 0.93
C ASP A 539 23.97 -10.21 1.45
N SER A 540 23.30 -9.07 1.23
CA SER A 540 21.88 -8.89 1.52
C SER A 540 21.27 -7.82 0.62
N ILE A 541 19.95 -7.90 0.37
CA ILE A 541 19.13 -6.81 -0.15
C ILE A 541 17.98 -6.58 0.83
N LYS A 542 17.73 -5.32 1.20
CA LYS A 542 16.63 -4.88 2.06
C LYS A 542 15.91 -3.70 1.40
N ASN A 543 14.64 -3.51 1.76
CA ASN A 543 13.82 -2.37 1.33
C ASN A 543 13.88 -2.17 -0.21
N PHE A 544 13.68 -3.22 -1.00
CA PHE A 544 13.67 -3.09 -2.47
C PHE A 544 12.31 -2.58 -2.97
N ILE A 545 12.30 -1.39 -3.56
CA ILE A 545 11.08 -0.73 -4.07
C ILE A 545 11.35 -0.10 -5.44
N PRO A 546 10.85 -0.71 -6.53
CA PRO A 546 10.72 -0.08 -7.83
C PRO A 546 9.79 1.13 -7.80
N THR A 547 10.01 2.08 -8.72
CA THR A 547 9.13 3.22 -8.93
C THR A 547 7.76 2.81 -9.51
N ARG A 548 6.78 3.71 -9.45
CA ARG A 548 5.36 3.43 -9.77
C ARG A 548 5.09 3.12 -11.25
N ASP A 549 6.00 3.47 -12.12
CA ASP A 549 5.92 3.22 -13.55
C ASP A 549 6.27 1.75 -13.92
N TRP A 550 6.82 0.99 -12.96
CA TRP A 550 6.80 -0.47 -13.01
C TRP A 550 5.41 -1.00 -12.61
N LYS A 551 4.80 -1.81 -13.48
CA LYS A 551 3.51 -2.47 -13.21
C LYS A 551 3.70 -3.70 -12.31
N ARG A 552 2.80 -3.87 -11.34
CA ARG A 552 2.69 -4.99 -10.38
C ARG A 552 1.20 -5.31 -10.16
N GLY A 553 0.85 -6.51 -9.72
CA GLY A 553 -0.54 -6.92 -9.44
C GLY A 553 -0.64 -8.38 -8.99
N ASN A 554 -1.39 -8.70 -7.95
CA ASN A 554 -1.33 -10.02 -7.32
C ASN A 554 -2.42 -10.95 -7.85
N LEU A 555 -2.03 -11.94 -8.66
CA LEU A 555 -2.94 -12.91 -9.30
C LEU A 555 -3.95 -12.22 -10.22
N ILE A 556 -4.53 -12.98 -11.15
CA ILE A 556 -5.34 -12.44 -12.23
C ILE A 556 -6.67 -11.94 -11.63
N MET A 557 -6.65 -10.74 -11.05
CA MET A 557 -7.82 -10.06 -10.58
C MET A 557 -8.28 -9.12 -11.69
N GLN A 558 -9.42 -9.46 -12.31
CA GLN A 558 -10.17 -8.50 -13.13
C GLN A 558 -11.04 -7.60 -12.26
#